data_AF-A0A2A2RLE8-F1
#
_entry.id   AF-A0A2A2RLE8-F1
#
_cell.length_a   1.000
_cell.length_b   1.000
_cell.length_c   1.000
_cell.angle_alpha   90.00
_cell.angle_beta   90.00
_cell.angle_gamma   90.00
#
_symmetry.space_group_name_H-M   'P 1'
#
loop_
_entity.id
_entity.type
_entity.pdbx_description
1 polymer ?
#
loop_
_entity_poly.entity_id
_entity_poly.type
_entity_poly.pdbx_seq_one_letter_code
_entity_poly.pdbx_strand_id
1 'polypeptide(L)'
;MSAPRRQFPVALTIAGSDSGGGAGIQADLKTFAALRVHGTCAITCLTAQNPKGVTAIQAAKPAIVRAQIEAVFAELRPAAVKTGMLFDTAIICEVADFFRKLRGPKPPLIIDPVMVATSGARLLKPAALRALQKELLPLATLVTPNLDEAEILVGTKLKSVGDLRAAAQA
;
A
#
# COMPACT_ATOMS: atom_id res chain seq x y z
N MET A 1 38.09 6.73 15.59
CA MET A 1 37.38 6.19 14.41
C MET A 1 35.98 5.79 14.86
N SER A 2 34.91 6.45 14.42
CA SER A 2 33.55 6.02 14.79
C SER A 2 33.25 4.71 14.08
N ALA A 3 32.67 3.73 14.78
CA ALA A 3 32.21 2.50 14.18
C ALA A 3 31.31 2.79 12.95
N PRO A 4 31.39 1.99 11.86
CA PRO A 4 30.51 2.18 10.73
C PRO A 4 29.06 2.10 11.22
N ARG A 5 28.27 3.15 10.96
CA ARG A 5 26.85 3.16 11.29
C ARG A 5 26.21 1.94 10.61
N ARG A 6 25.62 1.03 11.38
CA ARG A 6 24.78 -0.04 10.82
C ARG A 6 23.68 0.61 10.01
N GLN A 7 23.79 0.52 8.69
CA GLN A 7 22.79 1.05 7.78
C GLN A 7 21.74 -0.05 7.58
N PHE A 8 20.62 0.08 8.29
CA PHE A 8 19.46 -0.78 8.05
C PHE A 8 18.88 -0.48 6.66
N PRO A 9 18.37 -1.48 5.93
CA PRO A 9 17.66 -1.22 4.68
C PRO A 9 16.47 -0.31 4.95
N VAL A 10 16.15 0.57 4.01
CA VAL A 10 15.00 1.47 4.09
C VAL A 10 13.82 0.83 3.37
N ALA A 11 12.64 0.87 3.98
CA ALA A 11 11.38 0.51 3.31
C ALA A 11 10.38 1.66 3.42
N LEU A 12 9.55 1.81 2.38
CA LEU A 12 8.47 2.80 2.33
C LEU A 12 7.12 2.09 2.39
N THR A 13 6.23 2.52 3.28
CA THR A 13 4.80 2.22 3.18
C THR A 13 4.04 3.41 2.58
N ILE A 14 3.11 3.15 1.66
CA ILE A 14 2.17 4.11 1.10
C ILE A 14 0.76 3.65 1.48
N ALA A 15 0.23 4.18 2.58
CA ALA A 15 -1.03 3.69 3.15
C ALA A 15 -1.74 4.76 4.00
N GLY A 16 -2.96 4.44 4.44
CA GLY A 16 -3.70 5.25 5.40
C GLY A 16 -3.14 5.14 6.82
N SER A 17 -3.39 6.18 7.62
CA SER A 17 -3.10 6.18 9.07
C SER A 17 -4.27 5.60 9.85
N ASP A 18 -4.01 4.58 10.67
CA ASP A 18 -4.93 4.02 11.65
C ASP A 18 -4.70 4.68 13.02
N SER A 19 -5.73 5.35 13.54
CA SER A 19 -5.70 5.98 14.87
C SER A 19 -5.50 4.97 16.01
N GLY A 20 -5.92 3.72 15.85
CA GLY A 20 -5.72 2.66 16.84
C GLY A 20 -4.33 2.03 16.80
N GLY A 21 -3.56 2.27 15.75
CA GLY A 21 -2.19 1.77 15.57
C GLY A 21 -2.08 0.26 15.35
N GLY A 22 -3.17 -0.43 15.03
CA GLY A 22 -3.23 -1.87 14.76
C GLY A 22 -3.17 -2.22 13.27
N ALA A 23 -3.41 -1.26 12.39
CA ALA A 23 -3.38 -1.38 10.94
C ALA A 23 -2.62 -0.19 10.29
N GLY A 24 -2.76 -0.04 8.97
CA GLY A 24 -2.24 1.09 8.21
C GLY A 24 -0.73 1.27 8.34
N ILE A 25 -0.27 2.52 8.19
CA ILE A 25 1.17 2.84 8.31
C ILE A 25 1.73 2.47 9.69
N GLN A 26 0.93 2.46 10.75
CA GLN A 26 1.38 2.11 12.09
C GLN A 26 1.76 0.63 12.18
N ALA A 27 0.95 -0.27 11.64
CA ALA A 27 1.29 -1.69 11.57
C ALA A 27 2.49 -1.96 10.67
N ASP A 28 2.57 -1.26 9.54
CA ASP A 28 3.69 -1.38 8.60
C ASP A 28 5.01 -0.95 9.25
N LEU A 29 5.04 0.24 9.87
CA LEU A 29 6.24 0.77 10.52
C LEU A 29 6.68 -0.07 11.73
N LYS A 30 5.74 -0.59 12.52
CA LYS A 30 6.05 -1.54 13.61
C LYS A 30 6.67 -2.83 13.07
N THR A 31 6.11 -3.36 11.98
CA THR A 31 6.66 -4.54 11.30
C THR A 31 8.06 -4.29 10.79
N PHE A 32 8.29 -3.17 10.10
CA PHE A 32 9.61 -2.79 9.62
C PHE A 32 10.62 -2.67 10.77
N ALA A 33 10.26 -1.99 11.86
CA ALA A 33 11.12 -1.87 13.03
C ALA A 33 11.45 -3.24 13.67
N ALA A 34 10.46 -4.12 13.82
CA ALA A 34 10.66 -5.47 14.35
C ALA A 34 11.62 -6.31 13.48
N LEU A 35 11.62 -6.07 12.17
CA LEU A 35 12.50 -6.72 11.20
C LEU A 35 13.83 -5.99 10.96
N ARG A 36 14.17 -4.99 11.80
CA ARG A 36 15.39 -4.17 11.66
C ARG A 36 15.49 -3.46 10.30
N VAL A 37 14.37 -2.93 9.82
CA VAL A 37 14.25 -2.12 8.62
C VAL A 37 13.93 -0.68 9.06
N HIS A 38 14.59 0.31 8.46
CA HIS A 38 14.23 1.71 8.66
C HIS A 38 12.94 2.00 7.89
N GLY A 39 11.82 2.06 8.61
CA GLY A 39 10.51 2.34 8.05
C GLY A 39 10.29 3.83 7.75
N THR A 40 9.82 4.12 6.55
CA THR A 40 9.37 5.45 6.10
C THR A 40 7.91 5.34 5.63
N CYS A 41 7.20 6.46 5.52
CA CYS A 41 5.80 6.44 5.08
C CYS A 41 5.44 7.61 4.16
N ALA A 42 4.45 7.39 3.31
CA ALA A 42 3.66 8.41 2.63
C ALA A 42 2.18 8.15 2.94
N ILE A 43 1.55 9.11 3.62
CA ILE A 43 0.19 8.94 4.14
C ILE A 43 -0.82 9.31 3.06
N THR A 44 -1.71 8.36 2.73
CA THR A 44 -2.76 8.54 1.71
C THR A 44 -4.03 9.15 2.29
N CYS A 45 -4.31 8.90 3.56
CA CYS A 45 -5.48 9.40 4.27
C CYS A 45 -5.31 9.25 5.78
N LEU A 46 -6.07 10.03 6.51
CA LEU A 46 -6.23 9.94 7.96
C LEU A 46 -7.57 9.28 8.25
N THR A 47 -7.59 8.34 9.20
CA THR A 47 -8.83 7.72 9.68
C THR A 47 -9.02 8.00 11.16
N ALA A 48 -10.22 8.43 11.55
CA ALA A 48 -10.68 8.29 12.93
C ALA A 48 -11.18 6.85 13.08
N GLN A 49 -10.26 5.95 13.42
CA GLN A 49 -10.49 4.51 13.47
C GLN A 49 -10.12 3.93 14.83
N ASN A 50 -10.87 2.92 15.25
CA ASN A 50 -10.52 2.01 16.34
C ASN A 50 -11.02 0.60 15.98
N PRO A 51 -10.78 -0.43 16.81
CA PRO A 51 -11.21 -1.81 16.50
C PRO A 51 -12.72 -1.99 16.28
N LYS A 52 -13.57 -1.05 16.74
CA LYS A 52 -15.03 -1.10 16.53
C LYS A 52 -15.44 -0.54 15.16
N GLY A 53 -14.59 0.24 14.50
CA GLY A 53 -14.88 0.79 13.18
C GLY A 53 -14.20 2.12 12.87
N VAL A 54 -14.59 2.68 11.73
CA VAL A 54 -14.11 3.95 11.20
C VAL A 54 -15.24 4.97 11.24
N THR A 55 -15.04 6.10 11.93
CA THR A 55 -16.05 7.15 12.09
C THR A 55 -15.84 8.32 11.15
N ALA A 56 -14.61 8.56 10.71
CA ALA A 56 -14.28 9.60 9.73
C ALA A 56 -13.05 9.20 8.91
N ILE A 57 -13.01 9.64 7.66
CA ILE A 57 -11.87 9.47 6.76
C ILE A 57 -11.61 10.80 6.06
N GLN A 58 -10.35 11.23 6.02
CA GLN A 58 -9.91 12.38 5.25
C GLN A 58 -8.77 11.96 4.32
N ALA A 59 -9.01 12.04 3.02
CA ALA A 59 -7.97 11.82 2.01
C ALA A 59 -6.92 12.94 2.06
N ALA A 60 -5.65 12.56 1.89
CA ALA A 60 -4.61 13.50 1.53
C ALA A 60 -4.82 13.98 0.08
N LYS A 61 -4.37 15.19 -0.23
CA LYS A 61 -4.34 15.65 -1.62
C LYS A 61 -3.34 14.78 -2.41
N PRO A 62 -3.66 14.32 -3.63
CA PRO A 62 -2.75 13.49 -4.43
C PRO A 62 -1.35 14.10 -4.60
N ALA A 63 -1.27 15.42 -4.82
CA ALA A 63 0.00 16.15 -4.90
C ALA A 63 0.85 16.07 -3.60
N ILE A 64 0.21 15.98 -2.44
CA ILE A 64 0.92 15.82 -1.15
C ILE A 64 1.42 14.38 -1.01
N VAL A 65 0.67 13.38 -1.47
CA VAL A 65 1.16 11.99 -1.53
C VAL A 65 2.38 11.90 -2.44
N ARG A 66 2.30 12.50 -3.63
CA ARG A 66 3.43 12.61 -4.57
C ARG A 66 4.67 13.24 -3.94
N ALA A 67 4.50 14.41 -3.30
CA ALA A 67 5.60 15.12 -2.65
C ALA A 67 6.24 14.31 -1.50
N GLN A 68 5.44 13.59 -0.70
CA GLN A 68 5.96 12.68 0.35
C GLN A 68 6.83 11.57 -0.25
N ILE A 69 6.36 10.93 -1.33
CA ILE A 69 7.10 9.87 -2.02
C ILE A 69 8.42 10.43 -2.58
N GLU A 70 8.36 11.57 -3.28
CA GLU A 70 9.55 12.21 -3.86
C GLU A 70 10.59 12.58 -2.79
N ALA A 71 10.16 13.14 -1.66
CA ALA A 71 11.05 13.48 -0.55
C ALA A 71 11.77 12.25 0.02
N VAL A 72 11.07 11.14 0.20
CA VAL A 72 11.67 9.88 0.69
C VAL A 72 12.64 9.30 -0.35
N PHE A 73 12.26 9.26 -1.63
CA PHE A 73 13.10 8.69 -2.68
C PHE A 73 14.36 9.51 -2.96
N ALA A 74 14.29 10.83 -2.85
CA ALA A 74 15.42 11.71 -3.10
C ALA A 74 16.61 11.42 -2.17
N GLU A 75 16.34 11.20 -0.88
CA GLU A 75 17.39 11.05 0.13
C GLU A 75 17.57 9.62 0.62
N LEU A 76 16.47 8.91 0.91
CA LEU A 76 16.52 7.64 1.66
C LEU A 76 16.55 6.40 0.75
N ARG A 77 16.21 6.57 -0.54
CA ARG A 77 16.25 5.52 -1.58
C ARG A 77 15.74 4.15 -1.09
N PRO A 78 14.42 4.02 -0.83
CA PRO A 78 13.85 2.78 -0.29
C PRO A 78 14.25 1.55 -1.11
N ALA A 79 14.68 0.50 -0.42
CA ALA A 79 15.00 -0.80 -1.01
C ALA A 79 13.75 -1.65 -1.30
N ALA A 80 12.61 -1.31 -0.71
CA ALA A 80 11.31 -1.92 -0.98
C ALA A 80 10.18 -0.91 -0.72
N VAL A 81 9.07 -1.08 -1.43
CA VAL A 81 7.85 -0.29 -1.21
C VAL A 81 6.67 -1.23 -0.98
N LYS A 82 5.86 -0.92 0.02
CA LYS A 82 4.54 -1.54 0.24
C LYS A 82 3.46 -0.49 0.01
N THR A 83 2.39 -0.83 -0.69
CA THR A 83 1.14 -0.05 -0.65
C THR A 83 0.11 -0.76 0.22
N GLY A 84 -0.67 -0.01 0.98
CA GLY A 84 -1.89 -0.48 1.66
C GLY A 84 -3.12 0.24 1.12
N MET A 85 -4.00 0.71 2.01
CA MET A 85 -5.18 1.49 1.61
C MET A 85 -4.79 2.80 0.90
N LEU A 86 -5.12 2.91 -0.40
CA LEU A 86 -4.90 4.11 -1.21
C LEU A 86 -6.13 5.04 -1.32
N PHE A 87 -7.29 4.55 -0.88
CA PHE A 87 -8.57 5.27 -0.75
C PHE A 87 -9.24 5.73 -2.06
N ASP A 88 -8.57 6.46 -2.94
CA ASP A 88 -9.18 7.02 -4.15
C ASP A 88 -8.35 6.86 -5.44
N THR A 89 -9.04 7.05 -6.57
CA THR A 89 -8.48 6.93 -7.92
C THR A 89 -7.33 7.90 -8.17
N ALA A 90 -7.41 9.13 -7.66
CA ALA A 90 -6.41 10.15 -7.95
C ALA A 90 -5.09 9.82 -7.26
N ILE A 91 -5.15 9.36 -6.00
CA ILE A 91 -3.97 8.86 -5.28
C ILE A 91 -3.37 7.64 -5.99
N ILE A 92 -4.19 6.68 -6.42
CA ILE A 92 -3.70 5.49 -7.14
C ILE A 92 -2.96 5.90 -8.43
N CYS A 93 -3.54 6.81 -9.22
CA CYS A 93 -2.93 7.28 -10.45
C CYS A 93 -1.62 8.02 -10.18
N GLU A 94 -1.54 8.86 -9.15
CA GLU A 94 -0.30 9.55 -8.77
C GLU A 94 0.82 8.58 -8.35
N VAL A 95 0.48 7.58 -7.55
CA VAL A 95 1.43 6.53 -7.12
C VAL A 95 1.92 5.74 -8.33
N ALA A 96 1.01 5.31 -9.21
CA ALA A 96 1.36 4.59 -10.43
C ALA A 96 2.22 5.44 -11.38
N ASP A 97 1.87 6.71 -11.57
CA ASP A 97 2.63 7.66 -12.39
C ASP A 97 4.06 7.84 -11.86
N PHE A 98 4.22 7.96 -10.54
CA PHE A 98 5.54 8.03 -9.91
C PHE A 98 6.40 6.81 -10.26
N PHE A 99 5.89 5.59 -10.05
CA PHE A 99 6.65 4.37 -10.32
C PHE A 99 6.92 4.12 -11.81
N ARG A 100 6.06 4.62 -12.71
CA ARG A 100 6.32 4.59 -14.15
C ARG A 100 7.47 5.52 -14.54
N LYS A 101 7.47 6.75 -14.01
CA LYS A 101 8.46 7.80 -14.32
C LYS A 101 9.75 7.68 -13.51
N LEU A 102 9.78 6.83 -12.47
CA LEU A 102 10.97 6.60 -11.66
C LEU A 102 12.13 6.15 -12.55
N ARG A 103 13.21 6.93 -12.52
CA ARG A 103 14.44 6.66 -13.25
C ARG A 103 15.39 5.82 -12.41
N GLY A 104 16.15 4.94 -13.06
CA GLY A 104 17.10 4.05 -12.38
C GLY A 104 16.46 2.76 -11.85
N PRO A 105 17.16 2.05 -10.95
CA PRO A 105 16.67 0.79 -10.38
C PRO A 105 15.35 0.99 -9.64
N LYS A 106 14.33 0.19 -9.98
CA LYS A 106 13.03 0.20 -9.31
C LYS A 106 13.06 -0.78 -8.14
N PRO A 107 12.76 -0.35 -6.90
CA PRO A 107 12.60 -1.28 -5.79
C PRO A 107 11.38 -2.18 -6.03
N PRO A 108 11.35 -3.39 -5.45
CA PRO A 108 10.16 -4.23 -5.46
C PRO A 108 8.96 -3.48 -4.87
N LEU A 109 7.84 -3.57 -5.57
CA LEU A 109 6.56 -2.97 -5.19
C LEU A 109 5.60 -4.06 -4.73
N ILE A 110 5.32 -4.10 -3.44
CA ILE A 110 4.39 -5.02 -2.81
C ILE A 110 3.05 -4.31 -2.68
N ILE A 111 2.01 -4.86 -3.30
CA ILE A 111 0.67 -4.28 -3.26
C ILE A 111 -0.23 -5.14 -2.39
N ASP A 112 -0.65 -4.58 -1.26
CA ASP A 112 -1.75 -5.08 -0.45
C ASP A 112 -3.05 -4.39 -0.93
N PRO A 113 -3.91 -5.08 -1.70
CA PRO A 113 -5.03 -4.48 -2.41
C PRO A 113 -6.23 -4.23 -1.48
N VAL A 114 -6.00 -3.47 -0.40
CA VAL A 114 -6.99 -3.21 0.66
C VAL A 114 -8.24 -2.54 0.09
N MET A 115 -9.31 -3.33 -0.07
CA MET A 115 -10.60 -2.90 -0.59
C MET A 115 -11.68 -2.74 0.48
N VAL A 116 -11.50 -3.41 1.61
CA VAL A 116 -12.45 -3.47 2.72
C VAL A 116 -11.70 -3.26 4.03
N ALA A 117 -12.26 -2.45 4.93
CA ALA A 117 -11.67 -2.24 6.24
C ALA A 117 -11.77 -3.52 7.06
N THR A 118 -10.91 -3.70 8.06
CA THR A 118 -11.02 -4.80 9.03
C THR A 118 -12.40 -4.83 9.72
N SER A 119 -13.07 -3.68 9.82
CA SER A 119 -14.45 -3.57 10.33
C SER A 119 -15.56 -3.87 9.30
N GLY A 120 -15.21 -4.31 8.09
CA GLY A 120 -16.15 -4.61 7.00
C GLY A 120 -16.59 -3.41 6.16
N ALA A 121 -16.14 -2.19 6.47
CA ALA A 121 -16.52 -1.00 5.70
C ALA A 121 -15.87 -1.02 4.31
N ARG A 122 -16.64 -0.78 3.25
CA ARG A 122 -16.09 -0.70 1.89
C ARG A 122 -15.24 0.57 1.73
N LEU A 123 -13.95 0.39 1.49
CA LEU A 123 -12.99 1.49 1.45
C LEU A 123 -12.75 2.04 0.04
N LEU A 124 -12.80 1.18 -0.98
CA LEU A 124 -12.60 1.57 -2.38
C LEU A 124 -13.92 1.70 -3.14
N LYS A 125 -14.09 2.86 -3.80
CA LYS A 125 -15.16 3.07 -4.80
C LYS A 125 -14.86 2.24 -6.06
N PRO A 126 -15.87 1.85 -6.87
CA PRO A 126 -15.65 1.07 -8.09
C PRO A 126 -14.65 1.68 -9.08
N ALA A 127 -14.59 3.02 -9.16
CA ALA A 127 -13.60 3.71 -9.99
C ALA A 127 -12.17 3.54 -9.49
N ALA A 128 -11.98 3.49 -8.17
CA ALA A 128 -10.67 3.30 -7.55
C ALA A 128 -10.18 1.86 -7.71
N LEU A 129 -11.08 0.87 -7.65
CA LEU A 129 -10.75 -0.52 -8.00
C LEU A 129 -10.25 -0.64 -9.46
N ARG A 130 -10.95 -0.03 -10.41
CA ARG A 130 -10.51 -0.04 -11.82
C ARG A 130 -9.15 0.62 -12.00
N ALA A 131 -8.90 1.72 -11.29
CA ALA A 131 -7.60 2.38 -11.32
C ALA A 131 -6.50 1.50 -10.71
N LEU A 132 -6.78 0.82 -9.59
CA LEU A 132 -5.85 -0.13 -8.97
C LEU A 132 -5.46 -1.22 -9.98
N GLN A 133 -6.44 -1.86 -10.62
CA GLN A 133 -6.22 -2.94 -11.59
C GLN A 133 -5.48 -2.48 -12.84
N LYS A 134 -5.84 -1.32 -13.42
CA LYS A 134 -5.26 -0.86 -14.68
C LYS A 134 -3.92 -0.14 -14.51
N GLU A 135 -3.78 0.59 -13.42
CA GLU A 135 -2.66 1.52 -13.27
C GLU A 135 -1.54 0.97 -12.40
N LEU A 136 -1.87 0.34 -11.27
CA LEU A 136 -0.91 0.02 -10.22
C LEU A 136 -0.54 -1.46 -10.16
N LEU A 137 -1.50 -2.39 -10.26
CA LEU A 137 -1.21 -3.84 -10.26
C LEU A 137 -0.20 -4.27 -11.35
N PRO A 138 -0.19 -3.71 -12.57
CA PRO A 138 0.82 -4.06 -13.58
C PRO A 138 2.25 -3.68 -13.20
N LEU A 139 2.43 -2.86 -12.16
CA LEU A 139 3.74 -2.45 -11.64
C LEU A 139 4.19 -3.32 -10.44
N ALA A 140 3.33 -4.21 -9.95
CA ALA A 140 3.58 -5.00 -8.77
C ALA A 140 4.71 -6.02 -8.99
N THR A 141 5.55 -6.19 -7.98
CA THR A 141 6.40 -7.37 -7.85
C THR A 141 5.67 -8.50 -7.14
N LEU A 142 4.80 -8.16 -6.18
CA LEU A 142 3.97 -9.08 -5.44
C LEU A 142 2.64 -8.41 -5.11
N VAL A 143 1.54 -9.14 -5.29
CA VAL A 143 0.20 -8.73 -4.83
C VAL A 143 -0.24 -9.69 -3.73
N THR A 144 -0.81 -9.17 -2.63
CA THR A 144 -1.16 -9.98 -1.45
C THR A 144 -2.65 -9.90 -1.11
N PRO A 145 -3.57 -10.29 -2.00
CA PRO A 145 -5.00 -10.25 -1.70
C PRO A 145 -5.35 -11.33 -0.67
N ASN A 146 -6.33 -11.03 0.19
CA ASN A 146 -7.08 -12.07 0.89
C ASN A 146 -8.14 -12.72 -0.05
N LEU A 147 -8.93 -13.68 0.46
CA LEU A 147 -9.93 -14.38 -0.34
C LEU A 147 -10.98 -13.45 -0.96
N ASP A 148 -11.59 -12.59 -0.15
CA ASP A 148 -12.62 -11.65 -0.62
C ASP A 148 -12.05 -10.68 -1.66
N GLU A 149 -10.82 -10.24 -1.44
CA GLU A 149 -10.12 -9.36 -2.37
C GLU A 149 -9.77 -10.06 -3.68
N ALA A 150 -9.30 -11.30 -3.62
CA ALA A 150 -9.03 -12.11 -4.80
C ALA A 150 -10.29 -12.32 -5.64
N GLU A 151 -11.43 -12.66 -5.01
CA GLU A 151 -12.72 -12.78 -5.69
C GLU A 151 -13.15 -11.48 -6.39
N ILE A 152 -12.94 -10.33 -5.75
CA ILE A 152 -13.23 -9.02 -6.34
C ILE A 152 -12.31 -8.75 -7.54
N LEU A 153 -11.03 -9.10 -7.44
CA LEU A 153 -10.05 -8.86 -8.50
C LEU A 153 -10.33 -9.70 -9.74
N VAL A 154 -10.65 -10.99 -9.58
CA VAL A 154 -10.92 -11.92 -10.70
C VAL A 154 -12.38 -11.90 -11.16
N GLY A 155 -13.27 -11.32 -10.36
CA GLY A 155 -14.69 -11.18 -10.69
C GLY A 155 -15.52 -12.46 -10.54
N THR A 156 -14.99 -13.50 -9.90
CA THR A 156 -15.66 -14.79 -9.70
C THR A 156 -15.47 -15.31 -8.28
N LYS A 157 -16.39 -16.14 -7.80
CA LYS A 157 -16.27 -16.81 -6.49
C LYS A 157 -15.20 -17.90 -6.53
N LEU A 158 -14.41 -18.00 -5.46
CA LEU A 158 -13.31 -18.95 -5.32
C LEU A 158 -13.69 -19.95 -4.23
N LYS A 159 -14.10 -21.16 -4.62
CA LYS A 159 -14.65 -22.19 -3.72
C LYS A 159 -13.71 -23.37 -3.51
N SER A 160 -12.66 -23.48 -4.32
CA SER A 160 -11.72 -24.59 -4.28
C SER A 160 -10.27 -24.10 -4.36
N VAL A 161 -9.34 -24.97 -3.95
CA VAL A 161 -7.89 -24.73 -4.15
C VAL A 161 -7.53 -24.62 -5.64
N GLY A 162 -8.29 -25.28 -6.52
CA GLY A 162 -8.15 -25.15 -7.97
C GLY A 162 -8.47 -23.72 -8.43
N ASP A 163 -9.57 -23.16 -7.93
CA ASP A 163 -9.97 -21.78 -8.24
C ASP A 163 -8.92 -20.78 -7.73
N LEU A 164 -8.37 -21.00 -6.53
CA LEU A 164 -7.30 -20.15 -5.97
C LEU A 164 -6.05 -20.14 -6.87
N ARG A 165 -5.66 -21.30 -7.43
CA ARG A 165 -4.52 -21.35 -8.37
C ARG A 165 -4.82 -20.64 -9.68
N ALA A 166 -6.02 -20.84 -10.24
CA ALA A 166 -6.42 -20.18 -11.48
C ALA A 166 -6.47 -18.65 -11.29
N ALA A 167 -7.01 -18.19 -10.16
CA ALA A 167 -7.06 -16.78 -9.80
C ALA A 167 -5.65 -16.16 -9.68
N ALA A 168 -4.68 -16.89 -9.11
CA ALA A 168 -3.30 -16.40 -9.00
C ALA A 168 -2.54 -16.35 -10.35
N GLN A 169 -3.04 -17.01 -11.38
CA GLN A 169 -2.43 -17.05 -12.72
C GLN A 169 -3.04 -16.03 -13.71
N ALA A 170 -4.22 -15.49 -13.38
CA ALA A 170 -4.95 -14.52 -14.21
C ALA A 170 -4.38 -13.10 -14.07
#